data_AF-A0A8C9FT97-F1
#
_entry.id   AF-A0A8C9FT97-F1
#
_cell.length_a   1.000
_cell.length_b   1.000
_cell.length_c   1.000
_cell.angle_alpha   90.00
_cell.angle_beta   90.00
_cell.angle_gamma   90.00
#
_symmetry.space_group_name_H-M   'P 1'
#
loop_
_entity.id
_entity.type
_entity.pdbx_description
1 polymer ?
#
loop_
_entity_poly.entity_id
_entity_poly.type
_entity_poly.pdbx_seq_one_letter_code
_entity_poly.pdbx_strand_id
1 'polypeptide(L)'
;ENTTFSLVLICNVFTCSVNEYFIFHLTELFSELRISTKPDKLIRVRTSAHDWIAQFNSSLPKEEEESKENQEVEPGGGDHDVKKSVEDIHAFAIRSLAELTACSIETFHKTAALFLHGQKQEVTATDRAKSLSQVTIVLCKELSSFSKEFTTCLTIAGVKEKADVLNPLITGVFLEASNSASYIQDAFQLLLPVLQLSLIEARTELSQQ
;
A
#
# COMPACT_ATOMS: atom_id res chain seq x y z
N GLU A 1 11.15 -6.60 -26.00
CA GLU A 1 9.71 -6.25 -25.86
C GLU A 1 9.17 -6.29 -24.43
N ASN A 2 9.81 -6.99 -23.46
CA ASN A 2 9.31 -7.06 -22.07
C ASN A 2 9.53 -5.80 -21.21
N THR A 3 10.45 -4.90 -21.56
CA THR A 3 10.73 -3.69 -20.77
C THR A 3 9.70 -2.57 -20.98
N THR A 4 9.05 -2.53 -22.14
CA THR A 4 8.04 -1.50 -22.46
C THR A 4 6.72 -1.75 -21.73
N PHE A 5 6.37 -3.02 -21.48
CA PHE A 5 5.18 -3.39 -20.69
C PHE A 5 5.33 -3.01 -19.20
N SER A 6 6.54 -3.15 -18.65
CA SER A 6 6.87 -2.75 -17.28
C SER A 6 6.72 -1.23 -17.08
N LEU A 7 7.25 -0.41 -18.01
CA LEU A 7 7.14 1.05 -17.93
C LEU A 7 5.71 1.57 -18.14
N VAL A 8 4.89 0.96 -19.01
CA VAL A 8 3.50 1.37 -19.24
C VAL A 8 2.61 1.02 -18.05
N LEU A 9 2.89 -0.08 -17.34
CA LEU A 9 2.18 -0.44 -16.11
C LEU A 9 2.62 0.44 -14.94
N ILE A 10 3.92 0.73 -14.81
CA ILE A 10 4.44 1.70 -13.82
C ILE A 10 3.81 3.08 -14.05
N CYS A 11 3.77 3.60 -15.28
CA CYS A 11 3.16 4.89 -15.59
C CYS A 11 1.62 4.92 -15.36
N ASN A 12 0.90 3.83 -15.61
CA ASN A 12 -0.55 3.77 -15.38
C ASN A 12 -0.95 3.49 -13.92
N VAL A 13 -0.06 2.91 -13.11
CA VAL A 13 -0.29 2.71 -11.68
C VAL A 13 -0.36 4.06 -10.93
N PHE A 14 0.36 5.08 -11.40
CA PHE A 14 0.40 6.39 -10.73
C PHE A 14 -0.80 7.32 -11.04
N THR A 15 -1.71 6.99 -11.97
CA THR A 15 -2.75 7.92 -12.48
C THR A 15 -4.17 7.77 -11.92
N CYS A 16 -4.45 6.90 -10.93
CA CYS A 16 -5.84 6.74 -10.46
C CYS A 16 -5.99 6.80 -8.93
N SER A 17 -6.59 7.89 -8.43
CA SER A 17 -7.01 8.05 -7.04
C SER A 17 -8.45 7.57 -6.86
N VAL A 18 -8.64 6.37 -6.32
CA VAL A 18 -9.91 6.01 -5.68
C VAL A 18 -9.59 5.23 -4.40
N ASN A 19 -9.36 5.99 -3.33
CA ASN A 19 -8.93 5.53 -2.01
C ASN A 19 -10.07 4.83 -1.24
N GLU A 20 -11.35 5.11 -1.51
CA GLU A 20 -12.42 4.64 -0.61
C GLU A 20 -12.79 3.15 -0.71
N TYR A 21 -12.40 2.44 -1.76
CA TYR A 21 -12.85 1.06 -2.00
C TYR A 21 -11.82 -0.05 -1.70
N PHE A 22 -10.60 0.28 -1.24
CA PHE A 22 -9.56 -0.72 -1.07
C PHE A 22 -9.96 -1.85 -0.11
N ILE A 23 -10.52 -1.56 1.08
CA ILE A 23 -10.87 -2.61 2.05
C ILE A 23 -11.96 -3.52 1.48
N PHE A 24 -13.01 -2.93 0.92
CA PHE A 24 -14.12 -3.66 0.33
C PHE A 24 -13.63 -4.56 -0.80
N HIS A 25 -12.92 -3.98 -1.76
CA HIS A 25 -12.48 -4.70 -2.96
C HIS A 25 -11.41 -5.75 -2.62
N LEU A 26 -10.49 -5.47 -1.69
CA LEU A 26 -9.52 -6.46 -1.24
C LEU A 26 -10.20 -7.63 -0.52
N THR A 27 -11.23 -7.37 0.30
CA THR A 27 -12.00 -8.41 0.98
C THR A 27 -12.79 -9.28 0.00
N GLU A 28 -13.39 -8.65 -1.01
CA GLU A 28 -14.08 -9.32 -2.12
C GLU A 28 -13.12 -10.24 -2.88
N LEU A 29 -11.98 -9.71 -3.33
CA LEU A 29 -10.96 -10.48 -4.06
C LEU A 29 -10.40 -11.66 -3.25
N PHE A 30 -10.19 -11.50 -1.94
CA PHE A 30 -9.76 -12.61 -1.08
C PHE A 30 -10.82 -13.70 -0.94
N SER A 31 -12.10 -13.30 -0.94
CA SER A 31 -13.24 -14.22 -0.93
C SER A 31 -13.33 -15.00 -2.24
N GLU A 32 -13.15 -14.33 -3.38
CA GLU A 32 -13.07 -14.96 -4.71
C GLU A 32 -11.90 -15.94 -4.81
N LEU A 33 -10.74 -15.57 -4.27
CA LEU A 33 -9.56 -16.44 -4.24
C LEU A 33 -9.69 -17.61 -3.25
N ARG A 34 -10.75 -17.62 -2.41
CA ARG A 34 -10.98 -18.56 -1.32
C ARG A 34 -9.75 -18.72 -0.42
N ILE A 35 -9.02 -17.63 -0.19
CA ILE A 35 -7.88 -17.63 0.72
C ILE A 35 -8.44 -17.76 2.14
N SER A 36 -8.06 -18.83 2.85
CA SER A 36 -8.57 -19.08 4.21
C SER A 36 -8.20 -17.96 5.21
N THR A 37 -7.15 -17.19 4.91
CA THR A 37 -6.74 -16.02 5.69
C THR A 37 -7.39 -14.74 5.14
N LYS A 38 -8.08 -14.00 6.01
CA LYS A 38 -8.57 -12.66 5.71
C LYS A 38 -7.42 -11.67 5.45
N PRO A 39 -7.64 -10.58 4.68
CA PRO A 39 -6.63 -9.54 4.44
C PRO A 39 -6.34 -8.65 5.66
N ASP A 40 -6.56 -9.12 6.89
CA ASP A 40 -6.52 -8.33 8.13
C ASP A 40 -5.19 -7.60 8.34
N LYS A 41 -4.07 -8.21 7.93
CA LYS A 41 -2.74 -7.58 8.03
C LYS A 41 -2.62 -6.37 7.10
N LEU A 42 -3.07 -6.50 5.84
CA LEU A 42 -3.06 -5.42 4.86
C LEU A 42 -3.98 -4.27 5.30
N ILE A 43 -5.19 -4.62 5.77
CA ILE A 43 -6.15 -3.64 6.30
C ILE A 43 -5.54 -2.89 7.50
N ARG A 44 -4.91 -3.60 8.44
CA ARG A 44 -4.32 -2.97 9.63
C ARG A 44 -3.18 -2.01 9.28
N VAL A 45 -2.25 -2.42 8.40
CA VAL A 45 -1.14 -1.54 7.96
C VAL A 45 -1.72 -0.28 7.31
N ARG A 46 -2.71 -0.47 6.44
CA ARG A 46 -3.43 0.63 5.80
C ARG A 46 -4.07 1.58 6.81
N THR A 47 -4.92 1.07 7.69
CA THR A 47 -5.59 1.86 8.71
C THR A 47 -4.58 2.61 9.58
N SER A 48 -3.51 1.95 10.01
CA SER A 48 -2.47 2.60 10.82
C SER A 48 -1.78 3.76 10.10
N ALA A 49 -1.53 3.66 8.79
CA ALA A 49 -0.95 4.74 8.01
C ALA A 49 -1.92 5.91 7.86
N HIS A 50 -3.18 5.64 7.49
CA HIS A 50 -4.22 6.66 7.34
C HIS A 50 -4.57 7.35 8.66
N ASP A 51 -4.64 6.61 9.77
CA ASP A 51 -4.87 7.17 11.10
C ASP A 51 -3.73 8.12 11.50
N TRP A 52 -2.48 7.74 11.21
CA TRP A 52 -1.33 8.59 11.49
C TRP A 52 -1.34 9.87 10.64
N ILE A 53 -1.74 9.79 9.37
CA ILE A 53 -1.89 10.94 8.47
C ILE A 53 -3.02 11.85 8.97
N ALA A 54 -4.15 11.29 9.37
CA ALA A 54 -5.27 12.04 9.95
C ALA A 54 -4.84 12.78 11.23
N GLN A 55 -4.10 12.10 12.11
CA GLN A 55 -3.53 12.72 13.32
C GLN A 55 -2.56 13.86 12.96
N PHE A 56 -1.66 13.64 12.00
CA PHE A 56 -0.76 14.68 11.50
C PHE A 56 -1.54 15.91 11.00
N ASN A 57 -2.55 15.71 10.17
CA ASN A 57 -3.37 16.81 9.64
C ASN A 57 -4.16 17.54 10.74
N SER A 58 -4.64 16.82 11.77
CA SER A 58 -5.35 17.42 12.89
C SER A 58 -4.47 18.26 13.82
N SER A 59 -3.16 17.96 13.87
CA SER A 59 -2.17 18.71 14.65
C SER A 59 -1.66 19.98 13.95
N LEU A 60 -2.06 20.21 12.69
CA LEU A 60 -1.71 21.44 11.99
C LEU A 60 -2.46 22.63 12.61
N PRO A 61 -1.80 23.78 12.85
CA PRO A 61 -2.48 24.98 13.29
C PRO A 61 -3.60 25.32 12.31
N LYS A 62 -4.83 25.41 12.79
CA LYS A 62 -5.92 25.99 12.01
C LYS A 62 -5.65 27.48 11.91
N GLU A 63 -5.55 28.02 10.70
CA GLU A 63 -5.54 29.46 10.50
C GLU A 63 -6.92 29.98 10.91
N GLU A 64 -7.04 30.47 12.14
CA GLU A 64 -8.21 31.22 12.59
C GLU A 64 -8.13 32.63 11.98
N GLU A 65 -9.14 32.98 11.19
CA GLU A 65 -9.39 34.36 10.79
C GLU A 65 -9.51 35.27 12.03
N GLU A 66 -8.87 36.43 11.95
CA GLU A 66 -8.70 37.41 13.02
C GLU A 66 -9.99 37.73 13.82
N SER A 67 -9.90 37.64 15.15
CA SER A 67 -10.74 38.39 16.08
C SER A 67 -9.96 38.66 17.37
N LYS A 68 -9.66 39.94 17.63
CA LYS A 68 -8.85 40.46 18.74
C LYS A 68 -9.56 40.29 20.10
N GLU A 69 -8.83 39.96 21.17
CA GLU A 69 -8.40 40.90 22.24
C GLU A 69 -7.77 40.19 23.46
N ASN A 70 -6.56 40.65 23.81
CA ASN A 70 -5.81 40.65 25.07
C ASN A 70 -6.30 39.86 26.31
N GLN A 71 -5.45 38.96 26.82
CA GLN A 71 -5.00 38.95 28.23
C GLN A 71 -3.76 38.05 28.43
N GLU A 72 -2.69 38.65 28.96
CA GLU A 72 -1.54 37.95 29.59
C GLU A 72 -2.02 37.23 30.87
N VAL A 73 -1.54 36.00 31.18
CA VAL A 73 -0.52 35.67 32.22
C VAL A 73 -0.13 34.16 32.22
N GLU A 74 1.16 33.93 32.52
CA GLU A 74 1.87 32.76 33.09
C GLU A 74 2.25 31.49 32.28
N PRO A 75 3.50 30.98 32.46
CA PRO A 75 4.03 29.78 31.81
C PRO A 75 3.79 28.52 32.67
N GLY A 76 2.80 27.71 32.30
CA GLY A 76 2.52 26.40 32.89
C GLY A 76 2.93 25.27 31.94
N GLY A 77 3.85 24.41 32.37
CA GLY A 77 4.33 23.26 31.60
C GLY A 77 3.37 22.06 31.58
N GLY A 78 3.54 21.23 30.53
CA GLY A 78 2.82 19.98 30.23
C GLY A 78 1.74 20.24 29.17
N ASP A 79 1.72 19.66 27.98
CA ASP A 79 2.17 18.33 27.53
C ASP A 79 2.44 18.38 26.01
N HIS A 80 3.23 17.43 25.52
CA HIS A 80 3.89 17.36 24.21
C HIS A 80 3.04 17.66 22.95
N ASP A 81 3.14 18.89 22.40
CA ASP A 81 2.93 19.14 20.97
C ASP A 81 4.25 18.87 20.22
N VAL A 82 4.59 17.59 20.02
CA VAL A 82 5.74 17.23 19.20
C VAL A 82 5.35 17.49 17.75
N LYS A 83 5.67 18.69 17.27
CA LYS A 83 5.75 18.97 15.85
C LYS A 83 6.65 17.91 15.21
N LYS A 84 6.05 16.98 14.47
CA LYS A 84 6.79 15.86 13.83
C LYS A 84 7.81 16.43 12.86
N SER A 85 9.07 16.03 12.99
CA SER A 85 10.14 16.48 12.07
C SER A 85 9.94 15.90 10.67
N VAL A 86 10.53 16.51 9.64
CA VAL A 86 10.46 15.96 8.27
C VAL A 86 11.12 14.58 8.19
N GLU A 87 12.11 14.32 9.02
CA GLU A 87 12.77 13.02 9.18
C GLU A 87 11.83 11.97 9.79
N ASP A 88 11.05 12.33 10.82
CA ASP A 88 10.06 11.42 11.43
C ASP A 88 8.96 11.04 10.44
N ILE A 89 8.48 12.01 9.66
CA ILE A 89 7.47 11.79 8.61
C ILE A 89 8.06 10.86 7.54
N HIS A 90 9.29 11.12 7.09
CA HIS A 90 9.96 10.28 6.10
C HIS A 90 10.16 8.85 6.62
N ALA A 91 10.67 8.68 7.83
CA ALA A 91 10.88 7.36 8.44
C ALA A 91 9.56 6.58 8.58
N PHE A 92 8.48 7.27 8.98
CA PHE A 92 7.15 6.66 9.04
C PHE A 92 6.63 6.24 7.65
N ALA A 93 6.86 7.06 6.63
CA ALA A 93 6.50 6.76 5.25
C ALA A 93 7.22 5.51 4.72
N ILE A 94 8.55 5.45 4.86
CA ILE A 94 9.36 4.30 4.43
C ILE A 94 8.92 3.03 5.15
N ARG A 95 8.69 3.10 6.46
CA ARG A 95 8.19 1.96 7.24
C ARG A 95 6.82 1.49 6.78
N SER A 96 5.88 2.41 6.53
CA SER A 96 4.53 2.08 6.08
C SER A 96 4.52 1.41 4.71
N LEU A 97 5.35 1.90 3.77
CA LEU A 97 5.54 1.28 2.45
C LEU A 97 6.13 -0.14 2.59
N ALA A 98 7.20 -0.28 3.37
CA ALA A 98 7.85 -1.58 3.59
C ALA A 98 6.93 -2.60 4.29
N GLU A 99 6.16 -2.17 5.29
CA GLU A 99 5.19 -3.03 5.99
C GLU A 99 4.07 -3.51 5.06
N LEU A 100 3.54 -2.63 4.19
CA LEU A 100 2.52 -2.99 3.21
C LEU A 100 3.08 -3.98 2.18
N THR A 101 4.29 -3.74 1.70
CA THR A 101 5.01 -4.63 0.78
C THR A 101 5.25 -6.00 1.40
N ALA A 102 5.71 -6.06 2.65
CA ALA A 102 5.93 -7.32 3.35
C ALA A 102 4.62 -8.12 3.52
N CYS A 103 3.53 -7.46 3.93
CA CYS A 103 2.21 -8.10 4.05
C CYS A 103 1.67 -8.58 2.68
N SER A 104 1.99 -7.87 1.61
CA SER A 104 1.61 -8.23 0.24
C SER A 104 2.36 -9.48 -0.22
N ILE A 105 3.68 -9.54 -0.02
CA ILE A 105 4.49 -10.71 -0.35
C ILE A 105 4.05 -11.92 0.47
N GLU A 106 3.78 -11.75 1.77
CA GLU A 106 3.24 -12.81 2.63
C GLU A 106 1.91 -13.36 2.07
N THR A 107 1.04 -12.48 1.57
CA THR A 107 -0.25 -12.87 0.96
C THR A 107 -0.03 -13.72 -0.29
N PHE A 108 0.84 -13.28 -1.21
CA PHE A 108 1.15 -14.05 -2.41
C PHE A 108 1.76 -15.41 -2.08
N HIS A 109 2.67 -15.45 -1.10
CA HIS A 109 3.27 -16.71 -0.65
C HIS A 109 2.25 -17.67 -0.05
N LYS A 110 1.35 -17.18 0.82
CA LYS A 110 0.24 -17.99 1.37
C LYS A 110 -0.69 -18.49 0.28
N THR A 111 -0.98 -17.66 -0.70
CA THR A 111 -1.83 -18.03 -1.84
C THR A 111 -1.16 -19.13 -2.69
N ALA A 112 0.15 -19.01 -2.94
CA ALA A 112 0.92 -20.06 -3.62
C ALA A 112 0.87 -21.39 -2.86
N ALA A 113 1.09 -21.35 -1.55
CA ALA A 113 1.03 -22.53 -0.70
C ALA A 113 -0.36 -23.19 -0.73
N LEU A 114 -1.44 -22.39 -0.71
CA LEU A 114 -2.81 -22.88 -0.86
C LEU A 114 -3.06 -23.51 -2.23
N PHE A 115 -2.48 -23.00 -3.30
CA PHE A 115 -2.66 -23.61 -4.63
C PHE A 115 -1.90 -24.93 -4.77
N LEU A 116 -0.72 -25.06 -4.17
CA LEU A 116 0.10 -26.27 -4.22
C LEU A 116 -0.38 -27.38 -3.26
N HIS A 117 -1.01 -27.03 -2.14
CA HIS A 117 -1.37 -28.00 -1.08
C HIS A 117 -2.88 -28.04 -0.77
N GLY A 118 -3.68 -27.18 -1.38
CA GLY A 118 -5.12 -27.09 -1.12
C GLY A 118 -5.90 -28.27 -1.69
N GLN A 119 -6.99 -28.65 -1.02
CA GLN A 119 -7.99 -29.56 -1.59
C GLN A 119 -8.61 -28.96 -2.86
N LYS A 120 -9.18 -29.84 -3.69
CA LYS A 120 -9.87 -29.52 -4.94
C LYS A 120 -10.84 -28.34 -4.73
N GLN A 121 -10.48 -27.18 -5.25
CA GLN A 121 -11.25 -25.97 -5.09
C GLN A 121 -12.11 -25.73 -6.32
N GLU A 122 -13.35 -25.31 -6.15
CA GLU A 122 -14.31 -25.08 -7.26
C GLU A 122 -13.95 -23.88 -8.17
N VAL A 123 -12.88 -23.14 -7.88
CA VAL A 123 -12.49 -21.94 -8.62
C VAL A 123 -11.50 -22.31 -9.72
N THR A 124 -11.75 -21.84 -10.95
CA THR A 124 -10.85 -22.12 -12.07
C THR A 124 -9.49 -21.42 -11.89
N ALA A 125 -8.43 -22.01 -12.44
CA ALA A 125 -7.10 -21.37 -12.44
C ALA A 125 -7.11 -20.00 -13.12
N THR A 126 -7.97 -19.82 -14.14
CA THR A 126 -8.16 -18.55 -14.84
C THR A 126 -8.77 -17.48 -13.93
N ASP A 127 -9.79 -17.81 -13.16
CA ASP A 127 -10.44 -16.85 -12.26
C ASP A 127 -9.49 -16.49 -11.10
N ARG A 128 -8.74 -17.46 -10.57
CA ARG A 128 -7.66 -17.19 -9.62
C ARG A 128 -6.61 -16.23 -10.16
N ALA A 129 -6.19 -16.42 -11.42
CA ALA A 129 -5.23 -15.52 -12.05
C ALA A 129 -5.78 -14.10 -12.22
N LYS A 130 -7.07 -13.95 -12.58
CA LYS A 130 -7.73 -12.65 -12.67
C LYS A 130 -7.80 -11.96 -11.31
N SER A 131 -8.28 -12.64 -10.26
CA SER A 131 -8.39 -12.03 -8.93
C SER A 131 -7.01 -11.69 -8.36
N LEU A 132 -5.97 -12.52 -8.57
CA LEU A 132 -4.59 -12.19 -8.17
C LEU A 132 -4.02 -10.97 -8.93
N SER A 133 -4.33 -10.84 -10.22
CA SER A 133 -3.97 -9.65 -10.99
C SER A 133 -4.65 -8.39 -10.42
N GLN A 134 -5.94 -8.47 -10.07
CA GLN A 134 -6.65 -7.37 -9.41
C GLN A 134 -6.07 -7.04 -8.03
N VAL A 135 -5.74 -8.03 -7.21
CA VAL A 135 -5.07 -7.81 -5.92
C VAL A 135 -3.76 -7.05 -6.12
N THR A 136 -2.95 -7.45 -7.10
CA THR A 136 -1.69 -6.77 -7.45
C THR A 136 -1.93 -5.30 -7.78
N ILE A 137 -2.93 -5.02 -8.64
CA ILE A 137 -3.29 -3.65 -9.04
C ILE A 137 -3.74 -2.81 -7.84
N VAL A 138 -4.60 -3.35 -6.99
CA VAL A 138 -5.12 -2.66 -5.80
C VAL A 138 -3.98 -2.30 -4.83
N LEU A 139 -3.06 -3.23 -4.60
CA LEU A 139 -1.90 -3.01 -3.72
C LEU A 139 -0.94 -1.96 -4.29
N CYS A 140 -0.64 -2.01 -5.59
CA CYS A 140 0.19 -1.00 -6.25
C CYS A 140 -0.46 0.40 -6.19
N LYS A 141 -1.78 0.50 -6.36
CA LYS A 141 -2.51 1.77 -6.21
C LYS A 141 -2.41 2.32 -4.79
N GLU A 142 -2.51 1.46 -3.77
CA GLU A 142 -2.39 1.87 -2.37
C GLU A 142 -0.97 2.40 -2.06
N LEU A 143 0.08 1.74 -2.55
CA LEU A 143 1.46 2.25 -2.45
C LEU A 143 1.61 3.64 -3.08
N SER A 144 0.99 3.85 -4.25
CA SER A 144 0.97 5.18 -4.88
C SER A 144 0.19 6.21 -4.05
N SER A 145 -0.90 5.82 -3.37
CA SER A 145 -1.64 6.71 -2.47
C SER A 145 -0.78 7.12 -1.28
N PHE A 146 -0.16 6.14 -0.60
CA PHE A 146 0.78 6.40 0.49
C PHE A 146 1.88 7.37 0.08
N SER A 147 2.51 7.12 -1.07
CA SER A 147 3.58 7.98 -1.57
C SER A 147 3.13 9.44 -1.74
N LYS A 148 1.92 9.64 -2.28
CA LYS A 148 1.35 10.99 -2.49
C LYS A 148 1.03 11.66 -1.15
N GLU A 149 0.31 10.97 -0.27
CA GLU A 149 -0.13 11.52 1.01
C GLU A 149 1.05 11.83 1.94
N PHE A 150 2.05 10.95 2.03
CA PHE A 150 3.26 11.24 2.80
C PHE A 150 4.10 12.36 2.20
N THR A 151 4.16 12.47 0.86
CA THR A 151 4.83 13.60 0.20
C THR A 151 4.11 14.92 0.50
N THR A 152 2.77 14.92 0.54
CA THR A 152 2.00 16.07 0.99
C THR A 152 2.33 16.42 2.44
N CYS A 153 2.39 15.44 3.35
CA CYS A 153 2.78 15.67 4.74
C CYS A 153 4.19 16.26 4.85
N LEU A 154 5.16 15.72 4.11
CA LEU A 154 6.54 16.23 4.05
C LEU A 154 6.58 17.67 3.54
N THR A 155 5.81 17.98 2.49
CA THR A 155 5.77 19.33 1.91
C THR A 155 5.19 20.34 2.90
N ILE A 156 4.14 19.98 3.63
CA ILE A 156 3.51 20.83 4.66
C ILE A 156 4.45 21.05 5.84
N ALA A 157 5.05 19.99 6.39
CA ALA A 157 5.97 20.10 7.51
C ALA A 157 7.27 20.84 7.14
N GLY A 158 7.73 20.62 5.89
CA GLY A 158 8.97 21.12 5.35
C GLY A 158 8.91 22.53 4.75
N VAL A 159 7.83 23.30 4.92
CA VAL A 159 7.70 24.66 4.36
C VAL A 159 8.86 25.58 4.75
N LYS A 160 9.43 25.38 5.96
CA LYS A 160 10.57 26.16 6.45
C LYS A 160 11.93 25.49 6.22
N GLU A 161 11.93 24.26 5.69
CA GLU A 161 13.15 23.51 5.42
C GLU A 161 13.78 23.93 4.11
N LYS A 162 15.09 23.76 4.01
CA LYS A 162 15.80 24.00 2.76
C LYS A 162 15.51 22.89 1.75
N ALA A 163 15.52 23.23 0.47
CA ALA A 163 15.25 22.30 -0.61
C ALA A 163 16.25 21.12 -0.67
N ASP A 164 17.51 21.34 -0.29
CA ASP A 164 18.55 20.30 -0.22
C ASP A 164 18.32 19.30 0.91
N VAL A 165 17.51 19.63 1.92
CA VAL A 165 17.06 18.72 2.98
C VAL A 165 15.76 18.02 2.56
N LEU A 166 14.76 18.78 2.09
CA LEU A 166 13.42 18.25 1.82
C LEU A 166 13.34 17.38 0.55
N ASN A 167 13.99 17.78 -0.55
CA ASN A 167 13.87 17.09 -1.83
C ASN A 167 14.39 15.64 -1.80
N PRO A 168 15.52 15.33 -1.13
CA PRO A 168 15.95 13.94 -0.95
C PRO A 168 14.93 13.08 -0.20
N LEU A 169 14.26 13.61 0.83
CA LEU A 169 13.24 12.87 1.58
C LEU A 169 12.02 12.54 0.72
N ILE A 170 11.52 13.53 -0.03
CA ILE A 170 10.42 13.34 -0.98
C ILE A 170 10.80 12.31 -2.05
N THR A 171 11.99 12.46 -2.63
CA THR A 171 12.51 11.54 -3.64
C THR A 171 12.64 10.13 -3.08
N GLY A 172 13.12 9.99 -1.84
CA GLY A 172 13.22 8.72 -1.13
C GLY A 172 11.88 8.01 -1.00
N VAL A 173 10.80 8.74 -0.67
CA VAL A 173 9.44 8.16 -0.61
C VAL A 173 8.99 7.63 -1.98
N PHE A 174 9.19 8.40 -3.06
CA PHE A 174 8.80 7.95 -4.40
C PHE A 174 9.62 6.74 -4.89
N LEU A 175 10.93 6.71 -4.59
CA LEU A 175 11.79 5.59 -4.94
C LEU A 175 11.37 4.33 -4.17
N GLU A 176 11.12 4.44 -2.87
CA GLU A 176 10.66 3.31 -2.06
C GLU A 176 9.31 2.78 -2.53
N ALA A 177 8.35 3.67 -2.83
CA ALA A 177 7.05 3.26 -3.36
C ALA A 177 7.15 2.56 -4.72
N SER A 178 8.05 3.04 -5.59
CA SER A 178 8.30 2.42 -6.90
C SER A 178 8.93 1.03 -6.76
N ASN A 179 9.95 0.89 -5.90
CA ASN A 179 10.58 -0.39 -5.61
C ASN A 179 9.57 -1.38 -4.99
N SER A 180 8.78 -0.91 -4.02
CA SER A 180 7.70 -1.66 -3.40
C SER A 180 6.69 -2.19 -4.42
N ALA A 181 6.28 -1.35 -5.39
CA ALA A 181 5.38 -1.78 -6.46
C ALA A 181 6.01 -2.87 -7.34
N SER A 182 7.30 -2.75 -7.69
CA SER A 182 8.02 -3.79 -8.42
C SER A 182 8.09 -5.11 -7.65
N TYR A 183 8.37 -5.08 -6.34
CA TYR A 183 8.39 -6.30 -5.52
C TYR A 183 7.03 -7.02 -5.49
N ILE A 184 5.93 -6.27 -5.40
CA ILE A 184 4.56 -6.82 -5.44
C ILE A 184 4.27 -7.44 -6.81
N GLN A 185 4.65 -6.76 -7.90
CA GLN A 185 4.48 -7.27 -9.26
C GLN A 185 5.31 -8.54 -9.50
N ASP A 186 6.57 -8.56 -9.07
CA ASP A 186 7.45 -9.72 -9.19
C ASP A 186 6.91 -10.92 -8.38
N ALA A 187 6.38 -10.68 -7.18
CA ALA A 187 5.74 -11.73 -6.39
C ALA A 187 4.54 -12.37 -7.12
N PHE A 188 3.75 -11.58 -7.84
CA PHE A 188 2.68 -12.11 -8.71
C PHE A 188 3.25 -12.89 -9.91
N GLN A 189 4.34 -12.43 -10.53
CA GLN A 189 4.98 -13.18 -11.63
C GLN A 189 5.47 -14.56 -11.17
N LEU A 190 5.99 -14.66 -9.94
CA LEU A 190 6.43 -15.93 -9.33
C LEU A 190 5.27 -16.92 -9.08
N LEU A 191 4.02 -16.44 -9.03
CA LEU A 191 2.82 -17.26 -8.91
C LEU A 191 2.34 -17.85 -10.24
N LEU A 192 2.77 -17.31 -11.39
CA LEU A 192 2.31 -17.80 -12.70
C LEU A 192 2.62 -19.28 -12.94
N PRO A 193 3.83 -19.79 -12.64
CA PRO A 193 4.11 -21.23 -12.80
C PRO A 193 3.23 -22.10 -11.90
N VAL A 194 2.90 -21.63 -10.69
CA VAL A 194 2.00 -22.34 -9.76
C VAL A 194 0.59 -22.42 -10.35
N LEU A 195 0.07 -21.31 -10.88
CA LEU A 195 -1.23 -21.26 -11.55
C LEU A 195 -1.28 -22.17 -12.79
N GLN A 196 -0.19 -22.20 -13.56
CA GLN A 196 -0.07 -23.06 -14.75
C GLN A 196 -0.07 -24.54 -14.37
N LEU A 197 0.66 -24.93 -13.32
CA LEU A 197 0.66 -26.30 -12.82
C LEU A 197 -0.75 -26.73 -12.39
N SER A 198 -1.44 -25.89 -11.60
CA SER A 198 -2.82 -26.17 -11.18
C SER A 198 -3.79 -26.34 -12.36
N LEU A 199 -3.59 -25.60 -13.46
CA LEU A 199 -4.40 -25.76 -14.67
C LEU A 199 -4.14 -27.09 -15.39
N ILE A 200 -2.87 -27.53 -15.44
CA ILE A 200 -2.48 -28.80 -16.08
C ILE A 200 -3.06 -29.97 -15.29
N GLU A 201 -2.86 -29.99 -13.97
CA GLU A 201 -3.39 -31.04 -13.08
C GLU A 201 -4.90 -31.20 -13.22
N ALA A 202 -5.64 -30.07 -13.21
CA ALA A 202 -7.09 -30.09 -13.38
C ALA A 202 -7.54 -30.70 -14.74
N ARG A 203 -6.76 -30.49 -15.82
CA ARG A 203 -7.05 -31.08 -17.14
C ARG A 203 -6.72 -32.57 -17.20
N THR A 204 -5.62 -32.98 -16.57
CA THR A 204 -5.20 -34.38 -16.54
C THR A 204 -6.22 -35.23 -15.76
N GLU A 205 -6.73 -34.74 -14.64
CA GLU A 205 -7.77 -35.43 -13.86
C GLU A 205 -9.08 -35.61 -14.64
N LEU A 206 -9.51 -34.60 -15.41
CA LEU A 206 -10.70 -34.70 -16.27
C LEU A 206 -10.53 -35.70 -17.42
N SER A 207 -9.31 -35.97 -17.85
CA SER A 207 -9.02 -36.93 -18.93
C SER A 207 -8.96 -38.38 -18.43
N GLN A 208 -8.95 -38.59 -17.11
CA GLN A 208 -8.88 -39.90 -16.44
C GLN A 208 -10.22 -40.35 -15.85
N GLN A 209 -11.26 -39.52 -15.93
CA GLN A 209 -12.67 -39.85 -15.59
C GLN A 209 -13.46 -40.18 -16.84
#